data_AF-F3FQ34-F1
#
_entry.id   AF-F3FQ34-F1
#
_cell.length_a   1.000
_cell.length_b   1.000
_cell.length_c   1.000
_cell.angle_alpha   90.00
_cell.angle_beta   90.00
_cell.angle_gamma   90.00
#
_symmetry.space_group_name_H-M   'P 1'
#
loop_
_entity.id
_entity.type
_entity.pdbx_description
1 polymer ?
#
loop_
_entity_poly.entity_id
_entity_poly.type
_entity_poly.pdbx_seq_one_letter_code
_entity_poly.pdbx_strand_id
1 'polypeptide(L)'
;PAEQPAYSPLLPSLSGFQPVLVDLGVLSEHFVAGNWEQSGIDEYLLSQAAGDNGLAASRFGEYRLSRTLPDCASEPETFALHVELHVPAATPLHAPFDGTLRLTADAAVLLLGERISLKLWGVLPEASLQGQVAAGTLIGQGGGSLLLQLCTEPDLSPPLFTTPAWADVWRAVCPSPSALLGFDCDAPALQDAAQLLARRDASFARSQKHYYQAPPQIERGWRNHLIDMQGRSYLDMLNNVAVLGHGHPRMAHQAARQWSLLNTNSRFHYAAIAEFSERLLKLAPEGMDRVFLVNSGTEANDLAIRLAWAYSGARDMLSVLEAYHGWSVATDAISTSIADNPQALSPRPDWVHPVTAPNTYRGTFRGADSAPEYLRSVDQALATLAEQQRQVAGFICEPVYGNAGGISLPPGYLQQVYQKVRAVGGVCIADEVQVGYGRLGHYFWGFEEQGVVPDIISMAKGMGNGHPLGAVITRREIAEALEAEGYFFSSSGGSPVSCRIGMAVLDVMEEEKLWDNARIVGDHFKARLQALADKHPLGGAVHGMGFYLGMELVRDRHTLEPATEETARLCERLRELGIFMQPTGDYLNILKIKPPMCTTRRSVDFFVDNVSKVLHELE
;
A
#
# COMPACT_ATOMS: atom_id res chain seq x y z
N PRO A 1 39.00 -11.37 9.62
CA PRO A 1 38.95 -10.45 10.79
C PRO A 1 40.35 -10.23 11.35
N ALA A 2 40.91 -9.03 11.19
CA ALA A 2 42.09 -8.65 11.96
C ALA A 2 41.71 -8.66 13.46
N GLU A 3 42.56 -9.21 14.33
CA GLU A 3 42.37 -9.16 15.78
C GLU A 3 42.18 -7.69 16.19
N GLN A 4 41.02 -7.35 16.75
CA GLN A 4 40.81 -6.02 17.32
C GLN A 4 41.79 -5.84 18.49
N PRO A 5 42.52 -4.72 18.57
CA PRO A 5 43.45 -4.48 19.67
C PRO A 5 42.70 -4.47 21.00
N ALA A 6 43.36 -4.96 22.07
CA ALA A 6 42.80 -4.92 23.40
C ALA A 6 42.63 -3.47 23.85
N TYR A 7 41.38 -3.02 24.04
CA TYR A 7 41.06 -1.66 24.44
C TYR A 7 40.89 -1.55 25.95
N SER A 8 41.26 -0.38 26.51
CA SER A 8 40.80 0.01 27.84
C SER A 8 39.31 0.39 27.77
N PRO A 9 38.49 0.11 28.79
CA PRO A 9 37.08 0.51 28.79
C PRO A 9 36.91 2.03 28.71
N LEU A 10 36.04 2.51 27.83
CA LEU A 10 35.73 3.95 27.73
C LEU A 10 35.01 4.46 28.99
N LEU A 11 34.09 3.64 29.51
CA LEU A 11 33.19 3.97 30.62
C LEU A 11 33.42 2.97 31.78
N PRO A 12 34.61 2.95 32.42
CA PRO A 12 34.94 1.95 33.43
C PRO A 12 34.00 2.00 34.65
N SER A 13 33.44 3.17 34.97
CA SER A 13 32.44 3.32 36.04
C SER A 13 31.11 2.62 35.75
N LEU A 14 30.85 2.30 34.49
CA LEU A 14 29.68 1.56 34.04
C LEU A 14 30.01 0.09 33.74
N SER A 15 31.21 -0.37 34.07
CA SER A 15 31.60 -1.77 33.89
C SER A 15 30.66 -2.69 34.69
N GLY A 16 29.99 -3.60 33.99
CA GLY A 16 29.00 -4.52 34.57
C GLY A 16 27.54 -4.03 34.50
N PHE A 17 27.28 -2.79 34.10
CA PHE A 17 25.94 -2.32 33.76
C PHE A 17 25.64 -2.65 32.29
N GLN A 18 24.45 -3.18 32.02
CA GLN A 18 23.97 -3.45 30.67
C GLN A 18 22.91 -2.40 30.31
N PRO A 19 23.14 -1.54 29.31
CA PRO A 19 22.12 -0.61 28.87
C PRO A 19 20.92 -1.36 28.28
N VAL A 20 19.74 -0.76 28.38
CA VAL A 20 18.62 -1.17 27.54
C VAL A 20 18.91 -0.74 26.10
N LEU A 21 19.02 -1.71 25.20
CA LEU A 21 19.13 -1.45 23.77
C LEU A 21 17.75 -1.10 23.21
N VAL A 22 17.59 0.15 22.79
CA VAL A 22 16.34 0.63 22.18
C VAL A 22 16.33 0.28 20.70
N ASP A 23 15.28 -0.42 20.27
CA ASP A 23 15.04 -0.72 18.87
C ASP A 23 14.49 0.53 18.17
N LEU A 24 15.26 1.12 17.27
CA LEU A 24 14.86 2.27 16.46
C LEU A 24 14.74 1.86 14.97
N GLY A 25 14.61 0.55 14.72
CA GLY A 25 14.46 -0.03 13.40
C GLY A 25 13.05 0.07 12.83
N VAL A 26 12.90 -0.42 11.60
CA VAL A 26 11.63 -0.40 10.86
C VAL A 26 10.51 -1.13 11.59
N LEU A 27 10.81 -2.24 12.28
CA LEU A 27 9.81 -3.05 13.00
C LEU A 27 9.58 -2.61 14.45
N SER A 28 10.22 -1.53 14.89
CA SER A 28 10.13 -1.09 16.28
C SER A 28 8.69 -0.80 16.70
N GLU A 29 8.30 -1.38 17.84
CA GLU A 29 7.01 -1.16 18.50
C GLU A 29 6.90 0.24 19.11
N HIS A 30 8.03 0.94 19.28
CA HIS A 30 8.04 2.32 19.77
C HIS A 30 7.47 3.31 18.75
N PHE A 31 7.50 2.95 17.46
CA PHE A 31 6.99 3.80 16.42
C PHE A 31 5.53 3.49 16.11
N VAL A 32 4.63 4.35 16.60
CA VAL A 32 3.18 4.22 16.43
C VAL A 32 2.60 5.54 15.90
N ALA A 33 1.56 5.44 15.07
CA ALA A 33 0.81 6.60 14.58
C ALA A 33 1.67 7.74 14.00
N GLY A 34 2.76 7.40 13.29
CA GLY A 34 3.62 8.38 12.62
C GLY A 34 4.54 9.19 13.53
N ASN A 35 4.66 8.86 14.82
CA ASN A 35 5.58 9.57 15.73
C ASN A 35 7.05 9.55 15.27
N TRP A 36 7.45 8.57 14.45
CA TRP A 36 8.79 8.48 13.86
C TRP A 36 9.12 9.65 12.92
N GLU A 37 8.12 10.37 12.40
CA GLU A 37 8.35 11.59 11.61
C GLU A 37 8.71 12.81 12.48
N GLN A 38 8.61 12.70 13.80
CA GLN A 38 8.93 13.80 14.72
C GLN A 38 10.45 13.95 14.84
N SER A 39 10.93 15.19 14.67
CA SER A 39 12.34 15.50 14.90
C SER A 39 12.72 15.22 16.35
N GLY A 40 13.83 14.52 16.57
CA GLY A 40 14.32 14.18 17.91
C GLY A 40 13.70 12.93 18.52
N ILE A 41 12.93 12.13 17.76
CA ILE A 41 12.21 10.97 18.30
C ILE A 41 13.15 9.88 18.83
N ASP A 42 14.29 9.65 18.16
CA ASP A 42 15.26 8.64 18.59
C ASP A 42 15.86 9.03 19.95
N GLU A 43 16.27 10.29 20.10
CA GLU A 43 16.80 10.86 21.34
C GLU A 43 15.74 10.85 22.45
N TYR A 44 14.49 11.16 22.12
CA TYR A 44 13.38 11.09 23.06
C TYR A 44 13.18 9.65 23.59
N LEU A 45 13.16 8.66 22.70
CA LEU A 45 12.97 7.25 23.06
C LEU A 45 14.14 6.73 23.90
N LEU A 46 15.37 7.10 23.55
CA LEU A 46 16.57 6.77 24.33
C LEU A 46 16.54 7.42 25.72
N SER A 47 16.14 8.68 25.80
CA SER A 47 16.03 9.40 27.07
C SER A 47 14.94 8.82 27.98
N GLN A 48 13.79 8.46 27.42
CA GLN A 48 12.72 7.76 28.15
C GLN A 48 13.21 6.41 28.68
N ALA A 49 13.82 5.58 27.82
CA ALA A 49 14.34 4.28 28.22
C ALA A 49 15.41 4.39 29.32
N ALA A 50 16.28 5.41 29.25
CA ALA A 50 17.28 5.67 30.29
C ALA A 50 16.65 6.22 31.57
N GLY A 51 15.58 7.01 31.50
CA GLY A 51 14.83 7.43 32.68
C GLY A 51 14.25 6.26 33.46
N ASP A 52 13.74 5.25 32.74
CA ASP A 52 13.14 4.05 33.34
C ASP A 52 14.18 3.03 33.84
N ASN A 53 15.33 2.93 33.18
CA ASN A 53 16.30 1.85 33.40
C ASN A 53 17.70 2.32 33.85
N GLY A 54 17.92 3.62 33.99
CA GLY A 54 19.18 4.26 34.36
C GLY A 54 20.18 4.44 33.20
N LEU A 55 20.20 3.53 32.23
CA LEU A 55 21.09 3.56 31.07
C LEU A 55 20.39 2.98 29.83
N ALA A 56 20.46 3.68 28.70
CA ALA A 56 19.97 3.20 27.43
C ALA A 56 21.00 3.43 26.32
N ALA A 57 20.92 2.61 25.27
CA ALA A 57 21.76 2.73 24.10
C ALA A 57 20.97 2.43 22.83
N SER A 58 21.34 3.11 21.76
CA SER A 58 20.93 2.76 20.40
C SER A 58 21.80 1.61 19.87
N ARG A 59 21.35 0.92 18.83
CA ARG A 59 22.16 -0.13 18.17
C ARG A 59 23.05 0.42 17.04
N PHE A 60 24.28 -0.09 16.93
CA PHE A 60 25.20 0.16 15.83
C PHE A 60 24.76 -0.59 14.56
N GLY A 61 24.82 0.05 13.39
CA GLY A 61 24.44 -0.57 12.12
C GLY A 61 22.94 -0.82 11.96
N GLU A 62 22.10 -0.18 12.77
CA GLU A 62 20.65 -0.25 12.61
C GLU A 62 20.17 0.73 11.53
N TYR A 63 19.23 0.28 10.69
CA TYR A 63 18.52 1.16 9.77
C TYR A 63 17.41 1.89 10.53
N ARG A 64 17.59 3.20 10.76
CA ARG A 64 16.65 4.01 11.55
C ARG A 64 15.40 4.38 10.75
N LEU A 65 14.22 4.10 11.29
CA LEU A 65 12.97 4.52 10.66
C LEU A 65 12.79 6.05 10.71
N SER A 66 13.27 6.71 11.76
CA SER A 66 13.24 8.18 11.91
C SER A 66 13.94 8.95 10.77
N ARG A 67 14.79 8.25 10.01
CA ARG A 67 15.55 8.77 8.87
C ARG A 67 14.88 8.50 7.51
N THR A 68 13.76 7.78 7.49
CA THR A 68 12.97 7.54 6.27
C THR A 68 12.43 8.85 5.69
N LEU A 69 12.48 9.00 4.37
CA LEU A 69 12.04 10.20 3.66
C LEU A 69 10.85 9.88 2.73
N PRO A 70 9.61 10.21 3.11
CA PRO A 70 8.46 10.11 2.22
C PRO A 70 8.57 11.06 1.02
N ASP A 71 8.02 10.63 -0.12
CA ASP A 71 8.02 11.39 -1.38
C ASP A 71 9.42 11.89 -1.78
N CYS A 72 10.42 11.00 -1.70
CA CYS A 72 11.81 11.27 -2.05
C CYS A 72 12.35 10.19 -3.00
N ALA A 73 12.94 10.60 -4.11
CA ALA A 73 13.52 9.68 -5.08
C ALA A 73 14.91 9.18 -4.68
N SER A 74 15.60 9.95 -3.83
CA SER A 74 16.92 9.60 -3.31
C SER A 74 16.80 8.55 -2.22
N GLU A 75 17.78 7.65 -2.20
CA GLU A 75 17.92 6.68 -1.11
C GLU A 75 18.22 7.42 0.21
N PRO A 76 17.50 7.13 1.31
CA PRO A 76 17.70 7.83 2.57
C PRO A 76 18.93 7.32 3.33
N GLU A 77 19.56 8.20 4.10
CA GLU A 77 20.68 7.86 4.99
C GLU A 77 20.15 7.28 6.31
N THR A 78 19.78 6.00 6.28
CA THR A 78 19.14 5.29 7.40
C THR A 78 20.12 4.45 8.21
N PHE A 79 21.25 4.02 7.65
CA PHE A 79 22.18 3.11 8.32
C PHE A 79 23.07 3.85 9.32
N ALA A 80 22.96 3.54 10.61
CA ALA A 80 23.72 4.20 11.67
C ALA A 80 25.18 3.70 11.76
N LEU A 81 26.13 4.62 11.63
CA LEU A 81 27.58 4.38 11.79
C LEU A 81 28.11 4.80 13.16
N HIS A 82 27.22 4.92 14.14
CA HIS A 82 27.52 5.36 15.49
C HIS A 82 26.60 4.66 16.50
N VAL A 83 26.92 4.81 17.78
CA VAL A 83 26.06 4.45 18.90
C VAL A 83 25.80 5.69 19.73
N GLU A 84 24.54 6.00 19.96
CA GLU A 84 24.12 6.94 20.99
C GLU A 84 23.86 6.22 22.31
N LEU A 85 24.42 6.76 23.39
CA LEU A 85 24.27 6.31 24.77
C LEU A 85 23.60 7.42 25.55
N HIS A 86 22.66 7.07 26.43
CA HIS A 86 22.11 8.01 27.37
C HIS A 86 22.58 7.66 28.78
N VAL A 87 23.59 8.39 29.27
CA VAL A 87 24.35 8.09 30.50
C VAL A 87 23.99 9.05 31.65
N PRO A 88 24.19 8.65 32.91
CA PRO A 88 24.04 9.55 34.06
C PRO A 88 24.91 10.80 33.95
N ALA A 89 24.48 11.89 34.59
CA ALA A 89 25.26 13.13 34.64
C ALA A 89 26.63 12.90 35.31
N ALA A 90 27.65 13.59 34.79
CA ALA A 90 29.03 13.51 35.27
C ALA A 90 29.64 12.09 35.18
N THR A 91 29.21 11.29 34.19
CA THR A 91 29.82 9.99 33.92
C THR A 91 31.23 10.20 33.36
N PRO A 92 32.30 9.66 33.99
CA PRO A 92 33.67 9.86 33.53
C PRO A 92 34.02 9.01 32.30
N LEU A 93 34.65 9.63 31.31
CA LEU A 93 35.13 8.97 30.08
C LEU A 93 36.66 8.86 30.11
N HIS A 94 37.19 7.70 29.74
CA HIS A 94 38.63 7.43 29.70
C HIS A 94 39.10 7.04 28.30
N ALA A 95 40.32 7.42 27.93
CA ALA A 95 40.90 7.08 26.64
C ALA A 95 41.02 5.54 26.49
N PRO A 96 40.37 4.93 25.49
CA PRO A 96 40.45 3.47 25.31
C PRO A 96 41.80 2.99 24.75
N PHE A 97 42.58 3.88 24.14
CA PHE A 97 43.89 3.60 23.54
C PHE A 97 44.79 4.83 23.61
N ASP A 98 46.09 4.63 23.40
CA ASP A 98 47.06 5.72 23.31
C ASP A 98 46.81 6.56 22.05
N GLY A 99 46.82 7.88 22.19
CA GLY A 99 46.52 8.74 21.05
C GLY A 99 46.65 10.22 21.31
N THR A 100 46.30 11.02 20.32
CA THR A 100 46.25 12.49 20.42
C THR A 100 44.81 12.95 20.53
N LEU A 101 44.48 13.65 21.61
CA LEU A 101 43.17 14.26 21.82
C LEU A 101 43.07 15.61 21.11
N ARG A 102 41.99 15.82 20.37
CA ARG A 102 41.67 17.06 19.67
C ARG A 102 40.20 17.41 19.86
N LEU A 103 39.89 18.71 19.91
CA LEU A 103 38.52 19.19 19.78
C LEU A 103 38.25 19.54 18.33
N THR A 104 37.15 19.03 17.79
CA THR A 104 36.73 19.30 16.42
C THR A 104 35.82 20.53 16.35
N ALA A 105 35.62 21.06 15.15
CA ALA A 105 34.79 22.26 14.94
C ALA A 105 33.31 22.04 15.31
N ASP A 106 32.83 20.80 15.25
CA ASP A 106 31.49 20.38 15.68
C ASP A 106 31.42 20.03 17.18
N ALA A 107 32.37 20.54 17.98
CA ALA A 107 32.47 20.36 19.44
C ALA A 107 32.57 18.89 19.89
N ALA A 108 33.04 18.00 19.01
CA ALA A 108 33.32 16.62 19.36
C ALA A 108 34.73 16.49 19.95
N VAL A 109 34.91 15.52 20.84
CA VAL A 109 36.22 15.06 21.31
C VAL A 109 36.68 13.95 20.37
N LEU A 110 37.80 14.18 19.68
CA LEU A 110 38.42 13.24 18.75
C LEU A 110 39.73 12.71 19.35
N LEU A 111 39.79 11.40 19.55
CA LEU A 111 41.01 10.69 19.95
C LEU A 111 41.60 9.97 18.73
N LEU A 112 42.77 10.42 18.28
CA LEU A 112 43.50 9.87 17.14
C LEU A 112 44.58 8.91 17.60
N GLY A 113 44.40 7.61 17.34
CA GLY A 113 45.41 6.57 17.49
C GLY A 113 46.16 6.31 16.18
N GLU A 114 47.00 5.27 16.16
CA GLU A 114 47.86 4.94 15.00
C GLU A 114 47.06 4.46 13.77
N ARG A 115 46.02 3.64 13.99
CA ARG A 115 45.17 3.03 12.94
C ARG A 115 43.70 3.05 13.31
N ILE A 116 43.31 3.99 14.18
CA ILE A 116 41.96 4.14 14.65
C ILE A 116 41.72 5.57 15.13
N SER A 117 40.53 6.09 14.91
CA SER A 117 40.02 7.30 15.53
C SER A 117 38.72 7.00 16.27
N LEU A 118 38.54 7.68 17.40
CA LEU A 118 37.32 7.66 18.19
C LEU A 118 36.79 9.09 18.29
N LYS A 119 35.58 9.32 17.78
CA LYS A 119 34.89 10.61 17.85
C LYS A 119 33.72 10.51 18.83
N LEU A 120 33.64 11.48 19.74
CA LEU A 120 32.67 11.54 20.84
C LEU A 120 31.95 12.88 20.85
N TRP A 121 30.62 12.88 20.87
CA TRP A 121 29.81 14.10 21.07
C TRP A 121 29.05 14.02 22.39
N GLY A 122 28.70 15.17 22.98
CA GLY A 122 28.07 15.21 24.31
C GLY A 122 29.05 15.05 25.47
N VAL A 123 30.35 15.26 25.22
CA VAL A 123 31.42 15.21 26.23
C VAL A 123 31.81 16.63 26.63
N LEU A 124 31.84 16.89 27.94
CA LEU A 124 32.53 18.04 28.51
C LEU A 124 34.02 17.67 28.67
N PRO A 125 34.92 18.20 27.82
CA PRO A 125 36.33 17.84 27.86
C PRO A 125 36.98 18.39 29.13
N GLU A 126 37.99 17.69 29.64
CA GLU A 126 38.80 18.22 30.72
C GLU A 126 39.64 19.41 30.20
N ALA A 127 39.56 20.56 30.88
CA ALA A 127 40.07 21.84 30.38
C ALA A 127 41.58 21.87 30.06
N SER A 128 42.34 20.88 30.51
CA SER A 128 43.80 20.75 30.34
C SER A 128 44.24 19.76 29.25
N LEU A 129 43.32 19.05 28.58
CA LEU A 129 43.69 17.95 27.68
C LEU A 129 43.63 18.36 26.20
N GLN A 130 44.73 18.93 25.71
CA GLN A 130 45.07 18.92 24.29
C GLN A 130 46.45 18.31 24.13
N GLY A 131 46.58 17.25 23.33
CA GLY A 131 47.85 16.56 23.12
C GLY A 131 47.78 15.06 23.33
N GLN A 132 48.93 14.43 23.61
CA GLN A 132 49.03 12.98 23.78
C GLN A 132 48.43 12.52 25.11
N VAL A 133 47.64 11.46 25.06
CA VAL A 133 47.03 10.79 26.20
C VAL A 133 47.32 9.29 26.13
N ALA A 134 47.56 8.68 27.30
CA ALA A 134 47.72 7.24 27.42
C ALA A 134 46.36 6.56 27.63
N ALA A 135 46.23 5.29 27.24
CA ALA A 135 45.06 4.47 27.54
C ALA A 135 44.75 4.49 29.05
N GLY A 136 43.47 4.60 29.39
CA GLY A 136 42.97 4.73 30.76
C GLY A 136 43.04 6.15 31.34
N THR A 137 43.57 7.15 30.62
CA THR A 137 43.56 8.56 31.07
C THR A 137 42.13 9.11 31.02
N LEU A 138 41.68 9.81 32.05
CA LEU A 138 40.41 10.56 32.02
C LEU A 138 40.47 11.60 30.90
N ILE A 139 39.47 11.64 30.01
CA ILE A 139 39.43 12.56 28.85
C ILE A 139 38.26 13.55 28.90
N GLY A 140 37.29 13.32 29.78
CA GLY A 140 36.15 14.20 29.96
C GLY A 140 35.03 13.54 30.74
N GLN A 141 33.88 14.21 30.79
CA GLN A 141 32.67 13.74 31.44
C GLN A 141 31.46 13.88 30.52
N GLY A 142 30.58 12.89 30.53
CA GLY A 142 29.31 12.89 29.80
C GLY A 142 28.12 13.10 30.73
N GLY A 143 26.97 13.36 30.14
CA GLY A 143 25.70 13.43 30.86
C GLY A 143 24.54 13.60 29.89
N GLY A 144 23.55 12.72 29.95
CA GLY A 144 22.53 12.62 28.93
C GLY A 144 23.06 11.92 27.68
N SER A 145 22.77 12.46 26.50
CA SER A 145 23.17 11.89 25.21
C SER A 145 24.68 11.99 24.96
N LEU A 146 25.29 10.85 24.63
CA LEU A 146 26.69 10.65 24.29
C LEU A 146 26.74 9.85 22.99
N LEU A 147 27.15 10.48 21.90
CA LEU A 147 27.33 9.78 20.62
C LEU A 147 28.78 9.33 20.48
N LEU A 148 28.95 8.11 19.96
CA LEU A 148 30.24 7.48 19.79
C LEU A 148 30.38 6.88 18.40
N GLN A 149 31.46 7.24 17.72
CA GLN A 149 31.81 6.73 16.40
C GLN A 149 33.27 6.31 16.33
N LEU A 150 33.51 5.10 15.84
CA LEU A 150 34.85 4.58 15.54
C LEU A 150 35.13 4.59 14.05
N CYS A 151 36.39 4.84 13.70
CA CYS A 151 36.89 4.67 12.34
C CYS A 151 38.30 4.08 12.35
N THR A 152 38.59 3.10 11.50
CA THR A 152 39.94 2.51 11.34
C THR A 152 40.86 3.34 10.43
N GLU A 153 40.34 4.41 9.84
CA GLU A 153 41.09 5.36 9.01
C GLU A 153 41.17 6.70 9.76
N PRO A 154 42.26 7.01 10.48
CA PRO A 154 42.33 8.16 11.38
C PRO A 154 42.07 9.53 10.73
N ASP A 155 42.40 9.66 9.44
CA ASP A 155 42.24 10.89 8.67
C ASP A 155 40.85 11.01 8.02
N LEU A 156 40.01 9.97 8.12
CA LEU A 156 38.65 9.96 7.60
C LEU A 156 37.67 10.49 8.65
N SER A 157 36.69 11.29 8.21
CA SER A 157 35.56 11.71 9.02
C SER A 157 34.28 11.09 8.45
N PRO A 158 33.85 9.93 8.96
CA PRO A 158 32.62 9.28 8.51
C PRO A 158 31.39 10.15 8.80
N PRO A 159 30.31 10.01 8.00
CA PRO A 159 29.03 10.56 8.39
C PRO A 159 28.43 9.75 9.56
N LEU A 160 27.48 10.33 10.30
CA LEU A 160 26.77 9.59 11.36
C LEU A 160 25.83 8.51 10.79
N PHE A 161 25.32 8.76 9.59
CA PHE A 161 24.45 7.87 8.84
C PHE A 161 24.94 7.74 7.40
N THR A 162 24.67 6.61 6.77
CA THR A 162 24.90 6.40 5.33
C THR A 162 23.67 5.77 4.68
N THR A 163 23.60 5.83 3.36
CA THR A 163 22.58 5.10 2.62
C THR A 163 22.85 3.58 2.65
N PRO A 164 21.81 2.74 2.53
CA PRO A 164 21.96 1.29 2.44
C PRO A 164 22.95 0.81 1.36
N ALA A 165 22.97 1.44 0.18
CA ALA A 165 23.92 1.10 -0.89
C ALA A 165 25.41 1.24 -0.50
N TRP A 166 25.73 2.07 0.51
CA TRP A 166 27.09 2.29 1.00
C TRP A 166 27.35 1.68 2.38
N ALA A 167 26.35 1.03 3.00
CA ALA A 167 26.44 0.52 4.36
C ALA A 167 27.61 -0.45 4.57
N ASP A 168 27.80 -1.41 3.66
CA ASP A 168 28.87 -2.41 3.76
C ASP A 168 30.26 -1.78 3.65
N VAL A 169 30.42 -0.78 2.77
CA VAL A 169 31.69 -0.05 2.58
C VAL A 169 32.03 0.74 3.84
N TRP A 170 31.06 1.49 4.38
CA TRP A 170 31.29 2.27 5.60
C TRP A 170 31.50 1.38 6.83
N ARG A 171 30.80 0.25 6.94
CA ARG A 171 30.99 -0.71 8.04
C ARG A 171 32.39 -1.33 8.04
N ALA A 172 33.03 -1.45 6.88
CA ALA A 172 34.41 -1.93 6.79
C ALA A 172 35.42 -0.97 7.44
N VAL A 173 35.16 0.33 7.41
CA VAL A 173 36.02 1.38 7.97
C VAL A 173 35.52 1.96 9.29
N CYS A 174 34.24 1.77 9.63
CA CYS A 174 33.62 2.14 10.89
C CYS A 174 33.21 0.86 11.62
N PRO A 175 34.07 0.27 12.45
CA PRO A 175 33.74 -0.97 13.14
C PRO A 175 32.78 -0.72 14.31
N SER A 176 32.12 -1.80 14.74
CA SER A 176 31.31 -1.78 15.96
C SER A 176 32.11 -1.31 17.18
N PRO A 177 31.54 -0.44 18.03
CA PRO A 177 32.18 -0.02 19.27
C PRO A 177 31.93 -0.96 20.46
N SER A 178 31.27 -2.12 20.27
CA SER A 178 30.95 -3.07 21.35
C SER A 178 32.14 -3.39 22.26
N ALA A 179 33.34 -3.58 21.68
CA ALA A 179 34.56 -3.87 22.44
C ALA A 179 35.01 -2.71 23.35
N LEU A 180 34.78 -1.44 22.95
CA LEU A 180 35.08 -0.27 23.77
C LEU A 180 34.07 -0.06 24.89
N LEU A 181 32.82 -0.36 24.58
CA LEU A 181 31.70 -0.16 25.48
C LEU A 181 31.56 -1.28 26.51
N GLY A 182 32.10 -2.47 26.21
CA GLY A 182 32.06 -3.63 27.11
C GLY A 182 30.72 -4.38 27.11
N PHE A 183 29.86 -4.13 26.12
CA PHE A 183 28.60 -4.84 25.88
C PHE A 183 28.32 -4.92 24.37
N ASP A 184 27.48 -5.86 23.96
CA ASP A 184 27.06 -5.99 22.57
C ASP A 184 26.02 -4.91 22.23
N CYS A 185 26.35 -4.05 21.28
CA CYS A 185 25.48 -2.97 20.80
C CYS A 185 25.12 -3.11 19.31
N ASP A 186 25.47 -4.22 18.67
CA ASP A 186 25.23 -4.39 17.23
C ASP A 186 23.76 -4.66 16.93
N ALA A 187 23.27 -4.07 15.84
CA ALA A 187 21.96 -4.39 15.31
C ALA A 187 21.93 -5.83 14.78
N PRO A 188 20.82 -6.55 14.95
CA PRO A 188 20.62 -7.84 14.29
C PRO A 188 20.79 -7.71 12.77
N ALA A 189 21.45 -8.69 12.15
CA ALA A 189 21.54 -8.73 10.70
C ALA A 189 20.14 -8.87 10.09
N LEU A 190 19.86 -8.06 9.06
CA LEU A 190 18.64 -8.23 8.27
C LEU A 190 18.64 -9.59 7.57
N GLN A 191 17.46 -10.17 7.40
CA GLN A 191 17.29 -11.35 6.57
C GLN A 191 17.64 -11.02 5.11
N ASP A 192 18.31 -11.95 4.43
CA ASP A 192 18.53 -11.85 3.00
C ASP A 192 17.19 -11.93 2.24
N ALA A 193 16.81 -10.83 1.58
CA ALA A 193 15.56 -10.72 0.84
C ALA A 193 15.45 -11.74 -0.30
N ALA A 194 16.57 -12.10 -0.96
CA ALA A 194 16.56 -13.11 -2.02
C ALA A 194 16.32 -14.52 -1.45
N GLN A 195 16.89 -14.83 -0.28
CA GLN A 195 16.60 -16.09 0.41
C GLN A 195 15.15 -16.15 0.91
N LEU A 196 14.60 -15.04 1.40
CA LEU A 196 13.19 -14.95 1.77
C LEU A 196 12.27 -15.18 0.56
N LEU A 197 12.59 -14.56 -0.59
CA LEU A 197 11.85 -14.76 -1.83
C LEU A 197 11.95 -16.22 -2.31
N ALA A 198 13.13 -16.84 -2.26
CA ALA A 198 13.28 -18.27 -2.60
C ALA A 198 12.44 -19.18 -1.69
N ARG A 199 12.34 -18.87 -0.38
CA ARG A 199 11.45 -19.59 0.55
C ARG A 199 9.98 -19.42 0.18
N ARG A 200 9.57 -18.21 -0.25
CA ARG A 200 8.23 -17.97 -0.78
C ARG A 200 8.00 -18.82 -2.03
N ASP A 201 8.89 -18.80 -3.02
CA ASP A 201 8.72 -19.54 -4.28
C ASP A 201 8.67 -21.06 -4.08
N ALA A 202 9.35 -21.56 -3.05
CA ALA A 202 9.31 -22.97 -2.67
C ALA A 202 7.99 -23.41 -2.01
N SER A 203 7.24 -22.48 -1.39
CA SER A 203 6.09 -22.81 -0.55
C SER A 203 4.75 -22.20 -1.02
N PHE A 204 4.79 -21.11 -1.78
CA PHE A 204 3.63 -20.38 -2.24
C PHE A 204 3.34 -20.68 -3.71
N ALA A 205 2.09 -21.01 -4.03
CA ALA A 205 1.72 -21.46 -5.38
C ALA A 205 2.05 -20.39 -6.44
N ARG A 206 2.73 -20.79 -7.52
CA ARG A 206 3.20 -19.90 -8.59
C ARG A 206 2.09 -19.12 -9.32
N SER A 207 0.84 -19.58 -9.24
CA SER A 207 -0.32 -18.84 -9.76
C SER A 207 -0.56 -17.53 -9.01
N GLN A 208 -0.08 -17.40 -7.76
CA GLN A 208 -0.17 -16.19 -6.95
C GLN A 208 1.10 -15.34 -7.14
N LYS A 209 1.10 -14.55 -8.22
CA LYS A 209 2.22 -13.70 -8.65
C LYS A 209 2.60 -12.66 -7.59
N HIS A 210 3.82 -12.14 -7.69
CA HIS A 210 4.25 -10.92 -7.00
C HIS A 210 4.57 -9.83 -8.04
N TYR A 211 4.58 -8.57 -7.60
CA TYR A 211 5.06 -7.47 -8.42
C TYR A 211 6.58 -7.49 -8.50
N TYR A 212 7.10 -7.01 -9.63
CA TYR A 212 8.53 -6.91 -9.95
C TYR A 212 9.29 -8.25 -9.95
N GLN A 213 10.40 -8.32 -10.67
CA GLN A 213 11.23 -9.52 -10.70
C GLN A 213 12.01 -9.70 -9.38
N ALA A 214 12.51 -8.59 -8.83
CA ALA A 214 13.22 -8.53 -7.55
C ALA A 214 12.48 -7.57 -6.60
N PRO A 215 11.37 -8.00 -5.97
CA PRO A 215 10.61 -7.15 -5.07
C PRO A 215 11.43 -6.79 -3.82
N PRO A 216 11.39 -5.54 -3.33
CA PRO A 216 11.93 -5.20 -2.02
C PRO A 216 11.12 -5.88 -0.90
N GLN A 217 11.77 -6.13 0.24
CA GLN A 217 11.10 -6.67 1.43
C GLN A 217 10.35 -5.55 2.17
N ILE A 218 9.03 -5.47 1.97
CA ILE A 218 8.15 -4.50 2.60
C ILE A 218 7.51 -5.11 3.85
N GLU A 219 7.77 -4.52 5.02
CA GLU A 219 7.24 -5.00 6.31
C GLU A 219 6.55 -3.90 7.12
N ARG A 220 6.57 -2.67 6.63
CA ARG A 220 5.88 -1.54 7.24
C ARG A 220 5.16 -0.71 6.19
N GLY A 221 4.07 -0.08 6.58
CA GLY A 221 3.41 0.93 5.77
C GLY A 221 2.89 2.05 6.65
N TRP A 222 2.78 3.23 6.06
CA TRP A 222 2.25 4.41 6.72
C TRP A 222 1.54 5.29 5.70
N ARG A 223 0.26 5.58 5.92
CA ARG A 223 -0.56 6.36 4.99
C ARG A 223 -0.46 5.79 3.56
N ASN A 224 -0.06 6.59 2.59
CA ASN A 224 0.11 6.20 1.19
C ASN A 224 1.53 5.70 0.86
N HIS A 225 2.28 5.22 1.86
CA HIS A 225 3.64 4.74 1.68
C HIS A 225 3.83 3.31 2.21
N LEU A 226 4.70 2.57 1.50
CA LEU A 226 5.22 1.27 1.87
C LEU A 226 6.70 1.43 2.22
N ILE A 227 7.19 0.77 3.27
CA ILE A 227 8.53 0.98 3.81
C ILE A 227 9.25 -0.38 3.88
N ASP A 228 10.43 -0.45 3.26
CA ASP A 228 11.27 -1.65 3.32
C ASP A 228 12.11 -1.72 4.61
N MET A 229 12.74 -2.87 4.83
CA MET A 229 13.57 -3.13 6.02
C MET A 229 14.82 -2.25 6.13
N GLN A 230 15.20 -1.54 5.06
CA GLN A 230 16.30 -0.58 5.06
C GLN A 230 15.82 0.87 5.28
N GLY A 231 14.52 1.06 5.49
CA GLY A 231 13.91 2.37 5.76
C GLY A 231 13.67 3.20 4.49
N ARG A 232 13.71 2.61 3.29
CA ARG A 232 13.30 3.32 2.08
C ARG A 232 11.77 3.33 1.98
N SER A 233 11.22 4.51 1.73
CA SER A 233 9.79 4.71 1.51
C SER A 233 9.46 4.66 0.02
N TYR A 234 8.38 3.95 -0.31
CA TYR A 234 7.82 3.84 -1.65
C TYR A 234 6.40 4.41 -1.65
N LEU A 235 6.13 5.39 -2.51
CA LEU A 235 4.80 5.92 -2.73
C LEU A 235 3.92 4.87 -3.41
N ASP A 236 2.78 4.58 -2.79
CA ASP A 236 1.84 3.56 -3.23
C ASP A 236 0.77 4.13 -4.16
N MET A 237 0.90 3.83 -5.46
CA MET A 237 -0.11 4.18 -6.47
C MET A 237 -1.03 3.01 -6.84
N LEU A 238 -0.98 1.91 -6.09
CA LEU A 238 -1.60 0.64 -6.47
C LEU A 238 -2.65 0.14 -5.50
N ASN A 239 -2.63 0.49 -4.22
CA ASN A 239 -3.47 -0.20 -3.24
C ASN A 239 -4.77 0.54 -2.91
N ASN A 240 -5.84 0.24 -3.65
CA ASN A 240 -7.20 0.60 -3.27
C ASN A 240 -7.80 -0.28 -2.16
N VAL A 241 -7.10 -1.35 -1.76
CA VAL A 241 -7.46 -2.18 -0.59
C VAL A 241 -7.22 -1.42 0.71
N ALA A 242 -6.08 -0.72 0.81
CA ALA A 242 -5.75 0.14 1.94
C ALA A 242 -6.41 1.53 1.76
N VAL A 243 -7.75 1.58 1.73
CA VAL A 243 -8.53 2.80 1.46
C VAL A 243 -8.16 3.98 2.37
N LEU A 244 -7.90 3.73 3.66
CA LEU A 244 -7.49 4.74 4.66
C LEU A 244 -5.98 5.04 4.62
N GLY A 245 -5.21 4.24 3.90
CA GLY A 245 -3.77 4.14 4.03
C GLY A 245 -3.32 3.03 4.97
N HIS A 246 -2.03 2.73 4.90
CA HIS A 246 -1.35 1.70 5.67
C HIS A 246 -1.09 2.14 7.11
N GLY A 247 -1.10 1.17 8.03
CA GLY A 247 -0.74 1.42 9.43
C GLY A 247 -1.68 2.33 10.21
N HIS A 248 -2.93 2.52 9.75
CA HIS A 248 -3.88 3.40 10.42
C HIS A 248 -4.21 2.93 11.85
N PRO A 249 -3.90 3.71 12.90
CA PRO A 249 -3.93 3.23 14.29
C PRO A 249 -5.33 2.82 14.77
N ARG A 250 -6.39 3.45 14.24
CA ARG A 250 -7.78 3.07 14.56
C ARG A 250 -8.08 1.61 14.19
N MET A 251 -7.51 1.10 13.09
CA MET A 251 -7.80 -0.26 12.63
C MET A 251 -7.21 -1.30 13.58
N ALA A 252 -5.93 -1.14 13.96
CA ALA A 252 -5.27 -2.00 14.92
C ALA A 252 -6.00 -2.02 16.26
N HIS A 253 -6.38 -0.84 16.77
CA HIS A 253 -7.14 -0.72 18.01
C HIS A 253 -8.50 -1.44 17.96
N GLN A 254 -9.29 -1.22 16.90
CA GLN A 254 -10.61 -1.85 16.78
C GLN A 254 -10.52 -3.36 16.60
N ALA A 255 -9.57 -3.83 15.80
CA ALA A 255 -9.33 -5.25 15.62
C ALA A 255 -8.93 -5.92 16.95
N ALA A 256 -7.89 -5.41 17.62
CA ALA A 256 -7.42 -5.96 18.89
C ALA A 256 -8.51 -5.95 19.96
N ARG A 257 -9.24 -4.82 20.10
CA ARG A 257 -10.34 -4.69 21.05
C ARG A 257 -11.43 -5.72 20.79
N GLN A 258 -11.95 -5.82 19.56
CA GLN A 258 -13.06 -6.73 19.29
C GLN A 258 -12.63 -8.21 19.40
N TRP A 259 -11.40 -8.54 18.99
CA TRP A 259 -10.82 -9.87 19.20
C TRP A 259 -10.72 -10.27 20.68
N SER A 260 -10.43 -9.32 21.57
CA SER A 260 -10.40 -9.58 23.03
C SER A 260 -11.77 -9.86 23.65
N LEU A 261 -12.87 -9.58 22.91
CA LEU A 261 -14.25 -9.75 23.39
C LEU A 261 -14.93 -10.98 22.79
N LEU A 262 -15.19 -10.96 21.48
CA LEU A 262 -15.90 -12.02 20.75
C LEU A 262 -15.60 -11.91 19.27
N ASN A 263 -15.28 -13.04 18.65
CA ASN A 263 -15.30 -13.19 17.21
C ASN A 263 -15.91 -14.55 16.83
N THR A 264 -17.09 -14.53 16.21
CA THR A 264 -17.87 -15.74 15.89
C THR A 264 -18.69 -15.52 14.60
N ASN A 265 -19.40 -16.55 14.15
CA ASN A 265 -20.24 -16.50 12.96
C ASN A 265 -21.56 -15.73 13.18
N SER A 266 -22.23 -15.36 12.09
CA SER A 266 -23.46 -14.56 12.05
C SER A 266 -24.75 -15.26 12.47
N ARG A 267 -24.71 -16.53 12.91
CA ARG A 267 -25.89 -17.19 13.51
C ARG A 267 -26.12 -16.78 14.96
N PHE A 268 -25.09 -16.25 15.62
CA PHE A 268 -25.24 -15.64 16.94
C PHE A 268 -25.75 -14.21 16.81
N HIS A 269 -26.51 -13.77 17.81
CA HIS A 269 -27.09 -12.43 17.83
C HIS A 269 -26.15 -11.44 18.55
N TYR A 270 -25.70 -10.40 17.84
CA TYR A 270 -24.86 -9.33 18.38
C TYR A 270 -25.16 -8.02 17.67
N ALA A 271 -24.99 -6.89 18.36
CA ALA A 271 -25.35 -5.58 17.82
C ALA A 271 -24.54 -5.20 16.57
N ALA A 272 -23.26 -5.56 16.51
CA ALA A 272 -22.36 -5.10 15.46
C ALA A 272 -22.81 -5.49 14.03
N ILE A 273 -23.45 -6.65 13.83
CA ILE A 273 -23.95 -7.05 12.49
C ILE A 273 -25.15 -6.21 12.07
N ALA A 274 -26.05 -5.89 12.99
CA ALA A 274 -27.19 -5.02 12.73
C ALA A 274 -26.71 -3.59 12.47
N GLU A 275 -25.89 -3.02 13.37
CA GLU A 275 -25.31 -1.68 13.25
C GLU A 275 -24.58 -1.49 11.91
N PHE A 276 -23.74 -2.46 11.54
CA PHE A 276 -22.99 -2.35 10.29
C PHE A 276 -23.89 -2.47 9.05
N SER A 277 -24.86 -3.40 9.06
CA SER A 277 -25.81 -3.54 7.97
C SER A 277 -26.64 -2.26 7.78
N GLU A 278 -27.12 -1.65 8.87
CA GLU A 278 -27.84 -0.38 8.83
C GLU A 278 -26.99 0.76 8.24
N ARG A 279 -25.69 0.81 8.54
CA ARG A 279 -24.79 1.81 7.96
C ARG A 279 -24.56 1.59 6.46
N LEU A 280 -24.47 0.35 6.01
CA LEU A 280 -24.38 0.05 4.58
C LEU A 280 -25.68 0.42 3.85
N LEU A 281 -26.84 0.14 4.43
CA LEU A 281 -28.13 0.51 3.86
C LEU A 281 -28.35 2.02 3.78
N LYS A 282 -27.80 2.80 4.73
CA LYS A 282 -27.80 4.28 4.65
C LYS A 282 -26.99 4.83 3.47
N LEU A 283 -26.02 4.08 2.97
CA LEU A 283 -25.22 4.43 1.79
C LEU A 283 -25.84 3.91 0.49
N ALA A 284 -26.81 3.00 0.57
CA ALA A 284 -27.43 2.39 -0.59
C ALA A 284 -28.50 3.31 -1.20
N PRO A 285 -28.78 3.19 -2.51
CA PRO A 285 -29.93 3.84 -3.14
C PRO A 285 -31.26 3.48 -2.46
N GLU A 286 -32.24 4.39 -2.58
CA GLU A 286 -33.60 4.17 -2.07
C GLU A 286 -34.19 2.86 -2.61
N GLY A 287 -34.84 2.10 -1.72
CA GLY A 287 -35.48 0.81 -2.04
C GLY A 287 -34.59 -0.41 -1.85
N MET A 288 -33.27 -0.25 -1.71
CA MET A 288 -32.38 -1.36 -1.34
C MET A 288 -32.32 -1.50 0.18
N ASP A 289 -32.85 -2.60 0.72
CA ASP A 289 -33.10 -2.78 2.15
C ASP A 289 -32.54 -4.10 2.72
N ARG A 290 -31.70 -4.82 1.97
CA ARG A 290 -31.06 -6.07 2.40
C ARG A 290 -29.56 -6.08 2.17
N VAL A 291 -28.85 -6.70 3.13
CA VAL A 291 -27.40 -6.89 3.11
C VAL A 291 -27.08 -8.36 3.35
N PHE A 292 -26.20 -8.91 2.53
CA PHE A 292 -25.46 -10.14 2.82
C PHE A 292 -23.99 -9.79 3.06
N LEU A 293 -23.38 -10.36 4.09
CA LEU A 293 -21.97 -10.15 4.40
C LEU A 293 -21.14 -11.39 4.04
N VAL A 294 -20.03 -11.16 3.34
CA VAL A 294 -19.09 -12.16 2.82
C VAL A 294 -17.64 -11.68 3.06
N ASN A 295 -16.65 -12.38 2.53
CA ASN A 295 -15.24 -12.16 2.87
C ASN A 295 -14.40 -11.57 1.72
N SER A 296 -14.95 -11.53 0.50
CA SER A 296 -14.24 -11.03 -0.68
C SER A 296 -15.19 -10.55 -1.77
N GLY A 297 -14.64 -9.86 -2.78
CA GLY A 297 -15.39 -9.47 -3.98
C GLY A 297 -15.83 -10.67 -4.81
N THR A 298 -14.99 -11.71 -4.91
CA THR A 298 -15.34 -12.98 -5.56
C THR A 298 -16.58 -13.61 -4.92
N GLU A 299 -16.62 -13.71 -3.58
CA GLU A 299 -17.79 -14.24 -2.87
C GLU A 299 -19.03 -13.36 -3.05
N ALA A 300 -18.86 -12.03 -3.10
CA ALA A 300 -19.96 -11.10 -3.32
C ALA A 300 -20.56 -11.26 -4.72
N ASN A 301 -19.72 -11.38 -5.75
CA ASN A 301 -20.18 -11.58 -7.13
C ASN A 301 -20.78 -12.97 -7.35
N ASP A 302 -20.22 -14.04 -6.76
CA ASP A 302 -20.84 -15.36 -6.78
C ASP A 302 -22.24 -15.34 -6.17
N LEU A 303 -22.39 -14.67 -5.02
CA LEU A 303 -23.69 -14.52 -4.38
C LEU A 303 -24.65 -13.65 -5.21
N ALA A 304 -24.16 -12.59 -5.85
CA ALA A 304 -24.97 -11.75 -6.74
C ALA A 304 -25.50 -12.54 -7.95
N ILE A 305 -24.68 -13.41 -8.57
CA ILE A 305 -25.12 -14.32 -9.63
C ILE A 305 -26.19 -15.29 -9.11
N ARG A 306 -26.00 -15.86 -7.92
CA ARG A 306 -27.00 -16.74 -7.30
C ARG A 306 -28.31 -16.02 -7.01
N LEU A 307 -28.27 -14.79 -6.52
CA LEU A 307 -29.46 -13.96 -6.29
C LEU A 307 -30.20 -13.66 -7.61
N ALA A 308 -29.47 -13.37 -8.68
CA ALA A 308 -30.05 -13.19 -10.00
C ALA A 308 -30.75 -14.45 -10.51
N TRP A 309 -30.12 -15.63 -10.34
CA TRP A 309 -30.72 -16.91 -10.69
C TRP A 309 -31.99 -17.20 -9.89
N ALA A 310 -31.94 -17.05 -8.56
CA ALA A 310 -33.07 -17.35 -7.70
C ALA A 310 -34.26 -16.42 -7.97
N TYR A 311 -34.01 -15.12 -8.17
CA TYR A 311 -35.07 -14.14 -8.42
C TYR A 311 -35.74 -14.29 -9.79
N SER A 312 -34.93 -14.48 -10.84
CA SER A 312 -35.44 -14.61 -12.21
C SER A 312 -36.02 -15.99 -12.52
N GLY A 313 -35.59 -17.03 -11.80
CA GLY A 313 -35.84 -18.43 -12.14
C GLY A 313 -35.01 -18.94 -13.34
N ALA A 314 -34.04 -18.15 -13.82
CA ALA A 314 -33.26 -18.41 -15.02
C ALA A 314 -31.77 -18.61 -14.73
N ARG A 315 -30.97 -18.94 -15.77
CA ARG A 315 -29.52 -19.17 -15.63
C ARG A 315 -28.64 -18.26 -16.49
N ASP A 316 -29.17 -17.73 -17.58
CA ASP A 316 -28.38 -16.99 -18.57
C ASP A 316 -27.95 -15.61 -18.05
N MET A 317 -26.65 -15.35 -18.03
CA MET A 317 -26.06 -14.10 -17.57
C MET A 317 -25.39 -13.39 -18.74
N LEU A 318 -25.72 -12.12 -18.92
CA LEU A 318 -24.92 -11.22 -19.75
C LEU A 318 -23.78 -10.66 -18.90
N SER A 319 -22.56 -10.75 -19.39
CA SER A 319 -21.38 -10.08 -18.82
C SER A 319 -20.71 -9.26 -19.90
N VAL A 320 -19.69 -8.49 -19.56
CA VAL A 320 -19.01 -7.65 -20.55
C VAL A 320 -17.57 -8.08 -20.76
N LEU A 321 -17.13 -8.03 -22.03
CA LEU A 321 -15.75 -8.36 -22.40
C LEU A 321 -14.72 -7.50 -21.63
N GLU A 322 -13.49 -8.00 -21.50
CA GLU A 322 -12.37 -7.35 -20.77
C GLU A 322 -12.54 -7.20 -19.23
N ALA A 323 -13.74 -7.45 -18.69
CA ALA A 323 -14.03 -7.30 -17.26
C ALA A 323 -13.41 -8.40 -16.37
N TYR A 324 -13.27 -8.10 -15.08
CA TYR A 324 -12.86 -9.05 -14.04
C TYR A 324 -13.80 -8.98 -12.83
N HIS A 325 -14.42 -10.12 -12.50
CA HIS A 325 -15.40 -10.25 -11.42
C HIS A 325 -15.01 -11.26 -10.34
N GLY A 326 -13.87 -11.94 -10.47
CA GLY A 326 -13.39 -12.89 -9.45
C GLY A 326 -12.69 -14.10 -10.05
N TRP A 327 -12.39 -15.07 -9.19
CA TRP A 327 -11.58 -16.25 -9.53
C TRP A 327 -12.26 -17.59 -9.19
N SER A 328 -13.46 -17.57 -8.62
CA SER A 328 -14.24 -18.80 -8.39
C SER A 328 -14.91 -19.25 -9.69
N VAL A 329 -15.47 -20.46 -9.72
CA VAL A 329 -15.97 -21.07 -10.96
C VAL A 329 -16.98 -20.18 -11.70
N ALA A 330 -17.94 -19.56 -11.01
CA ALA A 330 -18.95 -18.73 -11.67
C ALA A 330 -18.41 -17.36 -12.04
N THR A 331 -17.66 -16.70 -11.15
CA THR A 331 -17.05 -15.39 -11.46
C THR A 331 -15.96 -15.45 -12.53
N ASP A 332 -15.12 -16.48 -12.56
CA ASP A 332 -14.13 -16.68 -13.65
C ASP A 332 -14.83 -16.93 -14.99
N ALA A 333 -15.97 -17.65 -14.99
CA ALA A 333 -16.72 -17.92 -16.22
C ALA A 333 -17.21 -16.64 -16.91
N ILE A 334 -17.61 -15.62 -16.14
CA ILE A 334 -18.06 -14.32 -16.65
C ILE A 334 -16.95 -13.27 -16.80
N SER A 335 -15.73 -13.56 -16.32
CA SER A 335 -14.58 -12.65 -16.36
C SER A 335 -13.72 -12.90 -17.60
N THR A 336 -13.54 -11.90 -18.45
CA THR A 336 -12.93 -12.07 -19.79
C THR A 336 -11.62 -11.31 -19.99
N SER A 337 -11.05 -10.74 -18.93
CA SER A 337 -9.71 -10.15 -18.93
C SER A 337 -8.62 -11.18 -19.26
N ILE A 338 -7.88 -10.96 -20.35
CA ILE A 338 -6.77 -11.84 -20.75
C ILE A 338 -5.50 -11.58 -19.93
N ALA A 339 -5.39 -10.39 -19.33
CA ALA A 339 -4.30 -10.06 -18.41
C ALA A 339 -4.34 -10.92 -17.14
N ASP A 340 -5.54 -11.25 -16.65
CA ASP A 340 -5.74 -12.08 -15.46
C ASP A 340 -5.75 -13.58 -15.81
N ASN A 341 -6.40 -13.95 -16.91
CA ASN A 341 -6.47 -15.33 -17.39
C ASN A 341 -6.23 -15.38 -18.91
N PRO A 342 -5.06 -15.87 -19.39
CA PRO A 342 -4.77 -15.95 -20.83
C PRO A 342 -5.76 -16.80 -21.64
N GLN A 343 -6.53 -17.67 -20.97
CA GLN A 343 -7.57 -18.50 -21.59
C GLN A 343 -8.95 -17.85 -21.51
N ALA A 344 -9.05 -16.58 -21.10
CA ALA A 344 -10.32 -15.92 -20.82
C ALA A 344 -11.25 -15.76 -22.04
N LEU A 345 -10.73 -15.97 -23.25
CA LEU A 345 -11.50 -15.95 -24.50
C LEU A 345 -11.79 -17.35 -25.05
N SER A 346 -11.41 -18.42 -24.33
CA SER A 346 -11.80 -19.79 -24.66
C SER A 346 -13.31 -20.00 -24.43
N PRO A 347 -13.92 -21.04 -25.05
CA PRO A 347 -15.36 -21.28 -24.90
C PRO A 347 -15.82 -21.25 -23.44
N ARG A 348 -16.81 -20.42 -23.16
CA ARG A 348 -17.40 -20.26 -21.82
C ARG A 348 -18.58 -21.19 -21.63
N PRO A 349 -19.00 -21.46 -20.37
CA PRO A 349 -20.23 -22.19 -20.10
C PRO A 349 -21.41 -21.57 -20.88
N ASP A 350 -22.31 -22.42 -21.37
CA ASP A 350 -23.44 -22.02 -22.23
C ASP A 350 -24.39 -20.98 -21.58
N TRP A 351 -24.34 -20.81 -20.25
CA TRP A 351 -25.11 -19.78 -19.53
C TRP A 351 -24.45 -18.39 -19.53
N VAL A 352 -23.24 -18.23 -20.08
CA VAL A 352 -22.50 -16.96 -20.10
C VAL A 352 -22.57 -16.34 -21.50
N HIS A 353 -23.01 -15.09 -21.57
CA HIS A 353 -23.18 -14.33 -22.82
C HIS A 353 -22.39 -13.02 -22.76
N PRO A 354 -21.09 -13.03 -23.09
CA PRO A 354 -20.27 -11.82 -23.07
C PRO A 354 -20.69 -10.85 -24.18
N VAL A 355 -20.92 -9.60 -23.84
CA VAL A 355 -21.21 -8.49 -24.77
C VAL A 355 -19.97 -7.62 -24.98
N THR A 356 -19.96 -6.82 -26.04
CA THR A 356 -18.78 -6.03 -26.42
C THR A 356 -18.40 -5.02 -25.33
N ALA A 357 -17.11 -4.98 -24.95
CA ALA A 357 -16.54 -4.02 -24.01
C ALA A 357 -16.66 -2.57 -24.51
N PRO A 358 -17.44 -1.71 -23.84
CA PRO A 358 -17.55 -0.30 -24.20
C PRO A 358 -16.28 0.44 -23.82
N ASN A 359 -15.56 0.98 -24.81
CA ASN A 359 -14.33 1.72 -24.60
C ASN A 359 -14.25 2.87 -25.61
N THR A 360 -14.54 4.08 -25.13
CA THR A 360 -14.68 5.28 -25.98
C THR A 360 -13.38 5.77 -26.61
N TYR A 361 -12.22 5.26 -26.17
CA TYR A 361 -10.91 5.69 -26.66
C TYR A 361 -10.34 4.72 -27.71
N ARG A 362 -10.14 3.46 -27.33
CA ARG A 362 -9.50 2.45 -28.19
C ARG A 362 -10.42 1.30 -28.63
N GLY A 363 -11.64 1.25 -28.10
CA GLY A 363 -12.59 0.20 -28.45
C GLY A 363 -13.05 0.29 -29.91
N THR A 364 -13.84 -0.70 -30.32
CA THR A 364 -14.39 -0.81 -31.68
C THR A 364 -15.18 0.43 -32.09
N PHE A 365 -15.88 1.08 -31.14
CA PHE A 365 -16.64 2.30 -31.37
C PHE A 365 -16.11 3.40 -30.45
N ARG A 366 -15.68 4.52 -31.03
CA ARG A 366 -14.97 5.59 -30.30
C ARG A 366 -15.83 6.84 -30.16
N GLY A 367 -15.51 7.66 -29.17
CA GLY A 367 -16.21 8.90 -28.87
C GLY A 367 -17.37 8.72 -27.90
N ALA A 368 -17.89 9.85 -27.41
CA ALA A 368 -18.95 9.88 -26.40
C ALA A 368 -20.29 9.33 -26.93
N ASP A 369 -20.56 9.47 -28.23
CA ASP A 369 -21.82 9.04 -28.85
C ASP A 369 -21.84 7.55 -29.24
N SER A 370 -20.85 6.76 -28.82
CA SER A 370 -20.66 5.35 -29.20
C SER A 370 -21.59 4.35 -28.50
N ALA A 371 -22.43 4.81 -27.56
CA ALA A 371 -23.32 3.93 -26.79
C ALA A 371 -24.26 3.08 -27.67
N PRO A 372 -24.95 3.63 -28.70
CA PRO A 372 -25.84 2.86 -29.57
C PRO A 372 -25.15 1.68 -30.25
N GLU A 373 -23.89 1.85 -30.67
CA GLU A 373 -23.14 0.82 -31.36
C GLU A 373 -22.78 -0.35 -30.44
N TYR A 374 -22.41 -0.06 -29.19
CA TYR A 374 -22.14 -1.09 -28.19
C TYR A 374 -23.41 -1.84 -27.75
N LEU A 375 -24.55 -1.14 -27.68
CA LEU A 375 -25.84 -1.75 -27.37
C LEU A 375 -26.29 -2.80 -28.38
N ARG A 376 -25.81 -2.75 -29.63
CA ARG A 376 -26.12 -3.78 -30.63
C ARG A 376 -25.70 -5.19 -30.21
N SER A 377 -24.58 -5.32 -29.49
CA SER A 377 -24.14 -6.63 -28.97
C SER A 377 -25.06 -7.15 -27.87
N VAL A 378 -25.62 -6.25 -27.05
CA VAL A 378 -26.63 -6.58 -26.03
C VAL A 378 -27.93 -7.00 -26.70
N ASP A 379 -28.39 -6.23 -27.68
CA ASP A 379 -29.59 -6.55 -28.46
C ASP A 379 -29.48 -7.90 -29.17
N GLN A 380 -28.32 -8.19 -29.76
CA GLN A 380 -28.07 -9.48 -30.41
C GLN A 380 -28.08 -10.64 -29.41
N ALA A 381 -27.47 -10.48 -28.24
CA ALA A 381 -27.47 -11.52 -27.20
C ALA A 381 -28.90 -11.80 -26.70
N LEU A 382 -29.67 -10.75 -26.41
CA LEU A 382 -31.06 -10.86 -25.98
C LEU A 382 -31.96 -11.50 -27.06
N ALA A 383 -31.80 -11.10 -28.33
CA ALA A 383 -32.54 -11.68 -29.45
C ALA A 383 -32.23 -13.17 -29.63
N THR A 384 -30.95 -13.54 -29.58
CA THR A 384 -30.51 -14.94 -29.68
C THR A 384 -31.12 -15.81 -28.57
N LEU A 385 -31.10 -15.31 -27.33
CA LEU A 385 -31.70 -16.03 -26.19
C LEU A 385 -33.22 -16.15 -26.31
N ALA A 386 -33.89 -15.10 -26.77
CA ALA A 386 -35.33 -15.13 -27.02
C ALA A 386 -35.71 -16.13 -28.13
N GLU A 387 -34.96 -16.19 -29.22
CA GLU A 387 -35.13 -17.19 -30.30
C GLU A 387 -34.95 -18.63 -29.79
N GLN A 388 -34.04 -18.82 -28.84
CA GLN A 388 -33.80 -20.10 -28.16
C GLN A 388 -34.80 -20.40 -27.03
N GLN A 389 -35.77 -19.51 -26.78
CA GLN A 389 -36.73 -19.60 -25.66
C GLN A 389 -36.04 -19.69 -24.29
N ARG A 390 -34.89 -19.04 -24.15
CA ARG A 390 -34.12 -18.94 -22.92
C ARG A 390 -34.39 -17.61 -22.24
N GLN A 391 -34.50 -17.63 -20.92
CA GLN A 391 -34.71 -16.44 -20.11
C GLN A 391 -33.37 -15.93 -19.56
N VAL A 392 -33.17 -14.62 -19.60
CA VAL A 392 -32.02 -13.97 -18.99
C VAL A 392 -32.24 -13.84 -17.49
N ALA A 393 -31.28 -14.30 -16.70
CA ALA A 393 -31.24 -14.09 -15.27
C ALA A 393 -30.78 -12.69 -14.88
N GLY A 394 -29.77 -12.16 -15.59
CA GLY A 394 -29.32 -10.81 -15.33
C GLY A 394 -28.12 -10.36 -16.15
N PHE A 395 -27.65 -9.17 -15.81
CA PHE A 395 -26.49 -8.51 -16.38
C PHE A 395 -25.56 -8.06 -15.26
N ILE A 396 -24.25 -8.25 -15.43
CA ILE A 396 -23.22 -7.80 -14.48
C ILE A 396 -22.15 -6.97 -15.18
N CYS A 397 -21.73 -5.88 -14.54
CA CYS A 397 -20.72 -4.97 -15.09
C CYS A 397 -20.02 -4.18 -13.96
N GLU A 398 -18.73 -3.89 -14.16
CA GLU A 398 -18.03 -2.81 -13.45
C GLU A 398 -18.56 -1.46 -14.00
N PRO A 399 -19.17 -0.56 -13.20
CA PRO A 399 -19.75 0.68 -13.72
C PRO A 399 -18.73 1.65 -14.32
N VAL A 400 -17.47 1.54 -13.87
CA VAL A 400 -16.28 2.11 -14.48
C VAL A 400 -15.27 0.97 -14.58
N TYR A 401 -14.67 0.77 -15.75
CA TYR A 401 -13.85 -0.41 -16.03
C TYR A 401 -12.55 -0.34 -15.25
N GLY A 402 -12.53 -0.98 -14.09
CA GLY A 402 -11.41 -0.94 -13.18
C GLY A 402 -10.22 -1.69 -13.76
N ASN A 403 -10.45 -2.90 -14.28
CA ASN A 403 -9.37 -3.72 -14.79
C ASN A 403 -8.74 -3.17 -16.09
N ALA A 404 -9.55 -2.59 -16.96
CA ALA A 404 -9.10 -2.00 -18.23
C ALA A 404 -8.42 -0.62 -18.07
N GLY A 405 -8.30 -0.10 -16.84
CA GLY A 405 -7.55 1.14 -16.57
C GLY A 405 -8.39 2.37 -16.21
N GLY A 406 -9.57 2.18 -15.62
CA GLY A 406 -10.44 3.27 -15.17
C GLY A 406 -11.24 3.91 -16.30
N ILE A 407 -11.69 3.11 -17.28
CA ILE A 407 -12.40 3.62 -18.44
C ILE A 407 -13.89 3.81 -18.09
N SER A 408 -14.37 5.05 -18.21
CA SER A 408 -15.80 5.35 -18.08
C SER A 408 -16.58 4.75 -19.26
N LEU A 409 -17.77 4.26 -18.96
CA LEU A 409 -18.71 3.77 -19.99
C LEU A 409 -19.23 4.94 -20.84
N PRO A 410 -19.58 4.72 -22.12
CA PRO A 410 -20.28 5.73 -22.92
C PRO A 410 -21.53 6.25 -22.19
N PRO A 411 -21.82 7.56 -22.23
CA PRO A 411 -23.01 8.13 -21.60
C PRO A 411 -24.31 7.40 -21.98
N GLY A 412 -25.13 7.07 -20.98
CA GLY A 412 -26.43 6.42 -21.17
C GLY A 412 -26.37 4.94 -21.54
N TYR A 413 -25.18 4.32 -21.55
CA TYR A 413 -25.03 2.89 -21.85
C TYR A 413 -25.74 2.03 -20.79
N LEU A 414 -25.42 2.19 -19.49
CA LEU A 414 -26.03 1.36 -18.45
C LEU A 414 -27.54 1.62 -18.33
N GLN A 415 -27.99 2.85 -18.55
CA GLN A 415 -29.42 3.18 -18.53
C GLN A 415 -30.20 2.32 -19.53
N GLN A 416 -29.69 2.22 -20.76
CA GLN A 416 -30.33 1.45 -21.82
C GLN A 416 -30.17 -0.06 -21.62
N VAL A 417 -29.01 -0.54 -21.16
CA VAL A 417 -28.82 -1.96 -20.84
C VAL A 417 -29.77 -2.40 -19.73
N TYR A 418 -29.88 -1.64 -18.65
CA TYR A 418 -30.74 -2.00 -17.52
C TYR A 418 -32.21 -2.04 -17.91
N GLN A 419 -32.66 -1.08 -18.73
CA GLN A 419 -34.01 -1.09 -19.28
C GLN A 419 -34.28 -2.35 -20.11
N LYS A 420 -33.35 -2.74 -20.99
CA LYS A 420 -33.50 -3.91 -21.87
C LYS A 420 -33.49 -5.24 -21.09
N VAL A 421 -32.58 -5.38 -20.12
CA VAL A 421 -32.47 -6.58 -19.28
C VAL A 421 -33.70 -6.77 -18.39
N ARG A 422 -34.20 -5.68 -17.78
CA ARG A 422 -35.43 -5.73 -16.96
C ARG A 422 -36.68 -6.02 -17.79
N ALA A 423 -36.74 -5.55 -19.03
CA ALA A 423 -37.86 -5.82 -19.94
C ALA A 423 -38.03 -7.32 -20.24
N VAL A 424 -36.97 -8.13 -20.11
CA VAL A 424 -37.01 -9.60 -20.26
C VAL A 424 -37.01 -10.34 -18.91
N GLY A 425 -37.21 -9.63 -17.80
CA GLY A 425 -37.33 -10.20 -16.45
C GLY A 425 -36.00 -10.48 -15.73
N GLY A 426 -34.86 -10.02 -16.27
CA GLY A 426 -33.56 -10.14 -15.61
C GLY A 426 -33.28 -9.01 -14.61
N VAL A 427 -32.26 -9.19 -13.78
CA VAL A 427 -31.76 -8.17 -12.82
C VAL A 427 -30.40 -7.60 -13.22
N CYS A 428 -30.08 -6.41 -12.73
CA CYS A 428 -28.84 -5.70 -13.05
C CYS A 428 -27.92 -5.63 -11.82
N ILE A 429 -26.68 -6.10 -11.97
CA ILE A 429 -25.66 -6.16 -10.94
C ILE A 429 -24.60 -5.10 -11.24
N ALA A 430 -24.31 -4.22 -10.27
CA ALA A 430 -23.18 -3.33 -10.30
C ALA A 430 -22.03 -3.88 -9.45
N ASP A 431 -20.90 -4.19 -10.09
CA ASP A 431 -19.66 -4.57 -9.41
C ASP A 431 -18.90 -3.30 -8.98
N GLU A 432 -19.09 -2.92 -7.71
CA GLU A 432 -18.51 -1.72 -7.10
C GLU A 432 -17.19 -2.02 -6.38
N VAL A 433 -16.61 -3.21 -6.56
CA VAL A 433 -15.43 -3.66 -5.80
C VAL A 433 -14.21 -2.77 -6.05
N GLN A 434 -14.05 -2.21 -7.26
CA GLN A 434 -12.92 -1.33 -7.60
C GLN A 434 -13.18 0.14 -7.30
N VAL A 435 -14.40 0.62 -7.58
CA VAL A 435 -14.73 2.04 -7.76
C VAL A 435 -15.76 2.60 -6.78
N GLY A 436 -16.38 1.75 -5.96
CA GLY A 436 -17.25 2.19 -4.88
C GLY A 436 -16.48 2.83 -3.73
N TYR A 437 -17.18 3.13 -2.63
CA TYR A 437 -16.60 3.76 -1.43
C TYR A 437 -15.99 5.15 -1.72
N GLY A 438 -16.64 5.94 -2.57
CA GLY A 438 -16.23 7.33 -2.84
C GLY A 438 -14.97 7.47 -3.69
N ARG A 439 -14.43 6.37 -4.21
CA ARG A 439 -13.14 6.32 -4.90
C ARG A 439 -13.06 7.26 -6.12
N LEU A 440 -14.17 7.45 -6.82
CA LEU A 440 -14.28 8.35 -7.97
C LEU A 440 -14.34 9.84 -7.57
N GLY A 441 -14.46 10.14 -6.28
CA GLY A 441 -14.48 11.50 -5.74
C GLY A 441 -15.83 12.22 -5.93
N HIS A 442 -16.36 12.25 -7.16
CA HIS A 442 -17.66 12.87 -7.44
C HIS A 442 -18.85 11.95 -7.15
N TYR A 443 -18.60 10.65 -7.07
CA TYR A 443 -19.61 9.61 -6.84
C TYR A 443 -19.20 8.71 -5.69
N PHE A 444 -20.17 8.30 -4.86
CA PHE A 444 -19.93 7.29 -3.84
C PHE A 444 -19.90 5.89 -4.46
N TRP A 445 -20.82 5.66 -5.41
CA TRP A 445 -20.91 4.45 -6.22
C TRP A 445 -20.65 4.77 -7.69
N GLY A 446 -19.87 3.94 -8.38
CA GLY A 446 -19.57 4.14 -9.79
C GLY A 446 -20.80 4.20 -10.69
N PHE A 447 -21.87 3.44 -10.40
CA PHE A 447 -23.08 3.46 -11.22
C PHE A 447 -23.79 4.82 -11.24
N GLU A 448 -23.52 5.71 -10.27
CA GLU A 448 -24.10 7.06 -10.21
C GLU A 448 -23.66 7.91 -11.39
N GLU A 449 -22.47 7.66 -11.95
CA GLU A 449 -21.97 8.34 -13.17
C GLU A 449 -22.90 8.14 -14.36
N GLN A 450 -23.58 6.99 -14.43
CA GLN A 450 -24.53 6.65 -15.49
C GLN A 450 -25.99 7.01 -15.13
N GLY A 451 -26.23 7.56 -13.93
CA GLY A 451 -27.56 7.95 -13.48
C GLY A 451 -28.53 6.78 -13.32
N VAL A 452 -28.02 5.60 -12.95
CA VAL A 452 -28.83 4.37 -12.80
C VAL A 452 -28.83 3.86 -11.37
N VAL A 453 -29.83 3.06 -11.02
CA VAL A 453 -29.87 2.28 -9.76
C VAL A 453 -29.89 0.79 -10.12
N PRO A 454 -28.90 -0.01 -9.68
CA PRO A 454 -28.87 -1.45 -9.91
C PRO A 454 -29.87 -2.20 -9.03
N ASP A 455 -30.08 -3.47 -9.33
CA ASP A 455 -30.90 -4.37 -8.50
C ASP A 455 -30.07 -5.02 -7.39
N ILE A 456 -28.77 -5.20 -7.64
CA ILE A 456 -27.79 -5.79 -6.73
C ILE A 456 -26.48 -4.99 -6.82
N ILE A 457 -25.90 -4.64 -5.67
CA ILE A 457 -24.56 -4.05 -5.56
C ILE A 457 -23.65 -5.09 -4.92
N SER A 458 -22.50 -5.37 -5.52
CA SER A 458 -21.43 -6.16 -4.89
C SER A 458 -20.23 -5.29 -4.55
N MET A 459 -19.61 -5.54 -3.39
CA MET A 459 -18.49 -4.73 -2.92
C MET A 459 -17.53 -5.48 -1.98
N ALA A 460 -16.27 -5.02 -1.91
CA ALA A 460 -15.23 -5.54 -1.02
C ALA A 460 -14.04 -4.57 -0.95
N LYS A 461 -12.79 -5.06 -1.07
CA LYS A 461 -11.53 -4.31 -1.13
C LYS A 461 -11.42 -3.22 -0.05
N GLY A 462 -11.70 -1.96 -0.40
CA GLY A 462 -11.59 -0.82 0.50
C GLY A 462 -12.46 -0.95 1.75
N MET A 463 -13.56 -1.70 1.67
CA MET A 463 -14.50 -1.94 2.77
C MET A 463 -13.87 -2.39 4.10
N GLY A 464 -12.74 -3.09 4.05
CA GLY A 464 -12.05 -3.60 5.24
C GLY A 464 -10.69 -2.96 5.52
N ASN A 465 -10.23 -2.00 4.72
CA ASN A 465 -8.86 -1.46 4.75
C ASN A 465 -7.77 -2.56 4.85
N GLY A 466 -7.94 -3.67 4.12
CA GLY A 466 -7.08 -4.87 4.17
C GLY A 466 -7.65 -6.07 4.92
N HIS A 467 -8.64 -5.88 5.79
CA HIS A 467 -9.36 -6.99 6.43
C HIS A 467 -10.29 -7.69 5.43
N PRO A 468 -10.34 -9.05 5.38
CA PRO A 468 -11.27 -9.78 4.52
C PRO A 468 -12.73 -9.43 4.82
N LEU A 469 -13.36 -8.69 3.90
CA LEU A 469 -14.71 -8.21 4.03
C LEU A 469 -15.28 -7.89 2.64
N GLY A 470 -16.49 -8.38 2.38
CA GLY A 470 -17.31 -7.99 1.25
C GLY A 470 -18.78 -7.99 1.62
N ALA A 471 -19.60 -7.43 0.75
CA ALA A 471 -21.04 -7.40 0.94
C ALA A 471 -21.79 -7.44 -0.40
N VAL A 472 -23.04 -7.88 -0.32
CA VAL A 472 -24.03 -7.72 -1.36
C VAL A 472 -25.19 -6.91 -0.78
N ILE A 473 -25.55 -5.81 -1.44
CA ILE A 473 -26.71 -4.99 -1.08
C ILE A 473 -27.77 -5.21 -2.16
N THR A 474 -29.02 -5.47 -1.76
CA THR A 474 -30.12 -5.72 -2.70
C THR A 474 -31.49 -5.37 -2.09
N ARG A 475 -32.55 -5.60 -2.85
CA ARG A 475 -33.95 -5.44 -2.43
C ARG A 475 -34.46 -6.71 -1.75
N ARG A 476 -35.40 -6.55 -0.82
CA ARG A 476 -36.06 -7.65 -0.10
C ARG A 476 -36.50 -8.81 -1.00
N GLU A 477 -37.23 -8.52 -2.07
CA GLU A 477 -37.80 -9.54 -2.95
C GLU A 477 -36.74 -10.40 -3.65
N ILE A 478 -35.55 -9.86 -3.91
CA ILE A 478 -34.42 -10.61 -4.49
C ILE A 478 -33.77 -11.50 -3.43
N ALA A 479 -33.59 -10.96 -2.22
CA ALA A 479 -33.04 -11.73 -1.10
C ALA A 479 -33.94 -12.90 -0.68
N GLU A 480 -35.26 -12.65 -0.60
CA GLU A 480 -36.26 -13.65 -0.21
C GLU A 480 -36.44 -14.74 -1.29
N ALA A 481 -36.17 -14.44 -2.57
CA ALA A 481 -36.14 -15.45 -3.62
C ALA A 481 -35.03 -16.50 -3.41
N LEU A 482 -33.84 -16.09 -2.95
CA LEU A 482 -32.78 -17.02 -2.58
C LEU A 482 -33.15 -17.84 -1.34
N GLU A 483 -33.77 -17.21 -0.34
CA GLU A 483 -34.24 -17.90 0.87
C GLU A 483 -35.24 -19.02 0.55
N ALA A 484 -36.11 -18.81 -0.45
CA ALA A 484 -37.05 -19.83 -0.92
C ALA A 484 -36.35 -21.08 -1.50
N GLU A 485 -35.11 -20.96 -1.98
CA GLU A 485 -34.27 -22.10 -2.41
C GLU A 485 -33.47 -22.74 -1.26
N GLY A 486 -33.34 -22.04 -0.12
CA GLY A 486 -32.66 -22.53 1.08
C GLY A 486 -31.86 -21.45 1.83
N TYR A 487 -31.28 -21.84 2.96
CA TYR A 487 -30.49 -20.93 3.79
C TYR A 487 -29.11 -20.63 3.21
N PHE A 488 -28.70 -19.36 3.23
CA PHE A 488 -27.35 -18.91 2.92
C PHE A 488 -26.50 -18.77 4.18
N PHE A 489 -25.26 -19.25 4.15
CA PHE A 489 -24.31 -19.11 5.26
C PHE A 489 -22.88 -18.83 4.77
N SER A 490 -22.25 -17.80 5.31
CA SER A 490 -20.81 -17.58 5.23
C SER A 490 -20.23 -17.61 6.64
N SER A 491 -19.29 -18.53 6.91
CA SER A 491 -18.81 -18.82 8.27
C SER A 491 -18.22 -17.60 8.99
N SER A 492 -17.44 -16.78 8.29
CA SER A 492 -16.87 -15.53 8.80
C SER A 492 -17.58 -14.28 8.27
N GLY A 493 -18.51 -14.45 7.31
CA GLY A 493 -19.34 -13.37 6.78
C GLY A 493 -20.17 -12.74 7.88
N GLY A 494 -19.89 -11.47 8.16
CA GLY A 494 -20.56 -10.70 9.19
C GLY A 494 -20.02 -10.89 10.60
N SER A 495 -18.84 -11.49 10.79
CA SER A 495 -18.23 -11.65 12.12
C SER A 495 -18.14 -10.33 12.91
N PRO A 496 -18.18 -10.33 14.25
CA PRO A 496 -18.08 -9.11 15.06
C PRO A 496 -16.85 -8.26 14.73
N VAL A 497 -15.69 -8.89 14.51
CA VAL A 497 -14.45 -8.20 14.13
C VAL A 497 -14.61 -7.53 12.77
N SER A 498 -15.09 -8.26 11.76
CA SER A 498 -15.33 -7.69 10.42
C SER A 498 -16.29 -6.50 10.46
N CYS A 499 -17.40 -6.61 11.22
CA CYS A 499 -18.38 -5.53 11.34
C CYS A 499 -17.80 -4.28 12.03
N ARG A 500 -17.02 -4.47 13.12
CA ARG A 500 -16.37 -3.35 13.82
C ARG A 500 -15.30 -2.67 12.97
N ILE A 501 -14.53 -3.43 12.20
CA ILE A 501 -13.57 -2.88 11.25
C ILE A 501 -14.29 -2.10 10.14
N GLY A 502 -15.31 -2.69 9.51
CA GLY A 502 -16.07 -2.01 8.45
C GLY A 502 -16.72 -0.71 8.92
N MET A 503 -17.30 -0.68 10.13
CA MET A 503 -17.80 0.56 10.73
C MET A 503 -16.68 1.58 10.97
N ALA A 504 -15.53 1.15 11.49
CA ALA A 504 -14.41 2.05 11.72
C ALA A 504 -13.82 2.62 10.43
N VAL A 505 -13.87 1.88 9.32
CA VAL A 505 -13.50 2.39 7.99
C VAL A 505 -14.42 3.54 7.59
N LEU A 506 -15.74 3.35 7.71
CA LEU A 506 -16.72 4.40 7.41
C LEU A 506 -16.51 5.64 8.30
N ASP A 507 -16.26 5.45 9.59
CA ASP A 507 -15.99 6.54 10.54
C ASP A 507 -14.76 7.34 10.14
N VAL A 508 -13.63 6.67 9.87
CA VAL A 508 -12.38 7.36 9.49
C VAL A 508 -12.54 8.07 8.14
N MET A 509 -13.22 7.46 7.16
CA MET A 509 -13.47 8.10 5.88
C MET A 509 -14.23 9.43 6.03
N GLU A 510 -15.22 9.47 6.93
CA GLU A 510 -15.98 10.67 7.25
C GLU A 510 -15.15 11.68 8.06
N GLU A 511 -14.54 11.24 9.18
CA GLU A 511 -13.75 12.06 10.10
C GLU A 511 -12.56 12.74 9.39
N GLU A 512 -11.83 12.00 8.54
CA GLU A 512 -10.66 12.49 7.81
C GLU A 512 -10.99 13.04 6.42
N LYS A 513 -12.28 13.11 6.06
CA LYS A 513 -12.77 13.67 4.79
C LYS A 513 -12.12 13.03 3.56
N LEU A 514 -11.96 11.70 3.59
CA LEU A 514 -11.23 10.98 2.55
C LEU A 514 -11.96 10.99 1.20
N TRP A 515 -13.29 11.02 1.20
CA TRP A 515 -14.07 11.16 -0.02
C TRP A 515 -13.90 12.55 -0.67
N ASP A 516 -13.95 13.62 0.14
CA ASP A 516 -13.64 14.98 -0.32
C ASP A 516 -12.20 15.09 -0.83
N ASN A 517 -11.25 14.42 -0.17
CA ASN A 517 -9.87 14.39 -0.63
C ASN A 517 -9.75 13.74 -2.01
N ALA A 518 -10.41 12.60 -2.24
CA ALA A 518 -10.43 11.97 -3.56
C ALA A 518 -11.04 12.86 -4.63
N ARG A 519 -12.06 13.66 -4.30
CA ARG A 519 -12.60 14.67 -5.22
C ARG A 519 -11.57 15.78 -5.50
N ILE A 520 -11.13 16.49 -4.47
CA ILE A 520 -10.32 17.71 -4.61
C ILE A 520 -8.90 17.40 -5.13
N VAL A 521 -8.21 16.44 -4.51
CA VAL A 521 -6.86 16.06 -4.90
C VAL A 521 -6.88 15.19 -6.16
N GLY A 522 -7.92 14.37 -6.36
CA GLY A 522 -8.11 13.63 -7.59
C GLY A 522 -8.33 14.53 -8.82
N ASP A 523 -9.09 15.62 -8.69
CA ASP A 523 -9.25 16.61 -9.77
C ASP A 523 -7.90 17.27 -10.12
N HIS A 524 -7.11 17.66 -9.11
CA HIS A 524 -5.75 18.16 -9.32
C HIS A 524 -4.86 17.10 -10.00
N PHE A 525 -4.96 15.84 -9.57
CA PHE A 525 -4.20 14.73 -10.14
C PHE A 525 -4.56 14.51 -11.62
N LYS A 526 -5.85 14.46 -11.96
CA LYS A 526 -6.32 14.34 -13.33
C LYS A 526 -5.78 15.45 -14.22
N ALA A 527 -5.89 16.70 -13.78
CA ALA A 527 -5.42 17.86 -14.53
C ALA A 527 -3.90 17.81 -14.77
N ARG A 528 -3.13 17.42 -13.75
CA ARG A 528 -1.67 17.24 -13.85
C ARG A 528 -1.29 16.14 -14.85
N LEU A 529 -2.00 15.01 -14.86
CA LEU A 529 -1.78 13.92 -15.82
C LEU A 529 -2.16 14.32 -17.24
N GLN A 530 -3.24 15.09 -17.43
CA GLN A 530 -3.64 15.58 -18.75
C GLN A 530 -2.58 16.52 -19.33
N ALA A 531 -2.12 17.49 -18.52
CA ALA A 531 -1.02 18.38 -18.92
C ALA A 531 0.27 17.61 -19.23
N LEU A 532 0.53 16.51 -18.52
CA LEU A 532 1.65 15.62 -18.79
C LEU A 532 1.50 14.89 -20.13
N ALA A 533 0.31 14.33 -20.40
CA ALA A 533 0.00 13.64 -21.65
C ALA A 533 0.11 14.60 -22.85
N ASP A 534 -0.28 15.87 -22.70
CA ASP A 534 -0.12 16.87 -23.76
C ASP A 534 1.35 17.17 -24.09
N LYS A 535 2.23 17.12 -23.08
CA LYS A 535 3.66 17.43 -23.21
C LYS A 535 4.49 16.31 -23.85
N HIS A 536 4.16 15.06 -23.57
CA HIS A 536 4.97 13.90 -23.92
C HIS A 536 4.37 13.12 -25.11
N PRO A 537 5.11 12.89 -26.20
CA PRO A 537 4.65 12.11 -27.36
C PRO A 537 3.99 10.77 -27.00
N LEU A 538 4.54 10.05 -26.03
CA LEU A 538 3.99 8.76 -25.58
C LEU A 538 2.64 8.88 -24.85
N GLY A 539 2.27 10.06 -24.37
CA GLY A 539 0.99 10.30 -23.71
C GLY A 539 -0.19 10.19 -24.68
N GLY A 540 -1.03 9.17 -24.51
CA GLY A 540 -2.22 8.93 -25.33
C GLY A 540 -3.48 9.55 -24.73
N ALA A 541 -3.97 8.94 -23.64
CA ALA A 541 -5.18 9.38 -22.95
C ALA A 541 -5.05 9.29 -21.45
N VAL A 542 -5.82 10.13 -20.75
CA VAL A 542 -6.00 10.03 -19.31
C VAL A 542 -7.43 9.63 -19.03
N HIS A 543 -7.63 8.49 -18.38
CA HIS A 543 -8.91 7.86 -18.06
C HIS A 543 -9.32 8.13 -16.60
N GLY A 544 -10.58 7.87 -16.28
CA GLY A 544 -11.12 7.90 -14.91
C GLY A 544 -11.19 9.27 -14.24
N MET A 545 -11.47 9.24 -12.94
CA MET A 545 -11.63 10.41 -12.07
C MET A 545 -11.33 10.07 -10.60
N GLY A 546 -11.23 11.10 -9.75
CA GLY A 546 -10.92 10.94 -8.34
C GLY A 546 -9.57 10.24 -8.15
N PHE A 547 -9.56 9.17 -7.34
CA PHE A 547 -8.39 8.32 -7.16
C PHE A 547 -8.51 6.97 -7.86
N TYR A 548 -9.26 6.90 -8.96
CA TYR A 548 -9.19 5.80 -9.92
C TYR A 548 -8.91 6.39 -11.31
N LEU A 549 -7.63 6.46 -11.65
CA LEU A 549 -7.14 7.11 -12.86
C LEU A 549 -6.35 6.12 -13.71
N GLY A 550 -6.33 6.37 -15.01
CA GLY A 550 -5.46 5.67 -15.96
C GLY A 550 -4.67 6.67 -16.79
N MET A 551 -3.38 6.41 -17.03
CA MET A 551 -2.63 7.10 -18.07
C MET A 551 -2.20 6.08 -19.12
N GLU A 552 -2.84 6.14 -20.28
CA GLU A 552 -2.58 5.25 -21.41
C GLU A 552 -1.45 5.80 -22.28
N LEU A 553 -0.43 4.97 -22.51
CA LEU A 553 0.72 5.29 -23.34
C LEU A 553 0.61 4.62 -24.71
N VAL A 554 0.85 5.40 -25.76
CA VAL A 554 0.79 4.97 -27.17
C VAL A 554 1.99 5.52 -27.93
N ARG A 555 2.49 4.74 -28.90
CA ARG A 555 3.58 5.19 -29.79
C ARG A 555 3.10 6.17 -30.85
N ASP A 556 1.83 6.10 -31.21
CA ASP A 556 1.20 6.98 -32.17
C ASP A 556 -0.26 7.27 -31.76
N ARG A 557 -0.61 8.55 -31.70
CA ARG A 557 -1.93 9.01 -31.22
C ARG A 557 -3.06 8.82 -32.25
N HIS A 558 -2.74 8.49 -33.49
CA HIS A 558 -3.72 8.22 -34.53
C HIS A 558 -4.02 6.73 -34.65
N THR A 559 -2.98 5.90 -34.75
CA THR A 559 -3.10 4.44 -34.82
C THR A 559 -3.45 3.81 -33.46
N LEU A 560 -3.10 4.49 -32.37
CA LEU A 560 -3.20 4.00 -30.99
C LEU A 560 -2.34 2.75 -30.75
N GLU A 561 -1.20 2.64 -31.45
CA GLU A 561 -0.24 1.55 -31.20
C GLU A 561 0.20 1.57 -29.72
N PRO A 562 -0.01 0.48 -28.94
CA PRO A 562 0.27 0.47 -27.52
C PRO A 562 1.78 0.53 -27.22
N ALA A 563 2.18 1.40 -26.29
CA ALA A 563 3.56 1.52 -25.84
C ALA A 563 3.87 0.56 -24.67
N THR A 564 3.66 -0.74 -24.89
CA THR A 564 3.73 -1.76 -23.83
C THR A 564 5.12 -1.86 -23.18
N GLU A 565 6.18 -1.87 -24.00
CA GLU A 565 7.55 -2.02 -23.49
C GLU A 565 8.00 -0.77 -22.73
N GLU A 566 7.64 0.41 -23.23
CA GLU A 566 7.91 1.71 -22.64
C GLU A 566 7.17 1.85 -21.30
N THR A 567 5.92 1.40 -21.24
CA THR A 567 5.13 1.39 -19.99
C THR A 567 5.77 0.49 -18.93
N ALA A 568 6.27 -0.69 -19.32
CA ALA A 568 6.97 -1.59 -18.41
C ALA A 568 8.27 -0.98 -17.89
N ARG A 569 9.09 -0.37 -18.76
CA ARG A 569 10.32 0.34 -18.38
C ARG A 569 10.03 1.53 -17.47
N LEU A 570 8.98 2.29 -17.75
CA LEU A 570 8.51 3.39 -16.90
C LEU A 570 8.18 2.89 -15.49
N CYS A 571 7.40 1.81 -15.34
CA CYS A 571 7.05 1.27 -14.03
C CYS A 571 8.29 0.78 -13.25
N GLU A 572 9.24 0.13 -13.92
CA GLU A 572 10.49 -0.32 -13.28
C GLU A 572 11.34 0.88 -12.82
N ARG A 573 11.47 1.90 -13.66
CA ARG A 573 12.21 3.11 -13.32
C ARG A 573 11.55 3.91 -12.20
N LEU A 574 10.22 3.96 -12.14
CA LEU A 574 9.47 4.55 -11.02
C LEU A 574 9.76 3.81 -9.70
N ARG A 575 9.90 2.48 -9.72
CA ARG A 575 10.29 1.70 -8.53
C ARG A 575 11.63 2.16 -7.97
N GLU A 576 12.63 2.35 -8.85
CA GLU A 576 13.95 2.88 -8.47
C GLU A 576 13.90 4.30 -7.91
N LEU A 577 12.86 5.07 -8.29
CA LEU A 577 12.58 6.41 -7.78
C LEU A 577 11.66 6.41 -6.55
N GLY A 578 11.41 5.24 -5.94
CA GLY A 578 10.60 5.14 -4.72
C GLY A 578 9.10 5.27 -4.98
N ILE A 579 8.60 4.79 -6.12
CA ILE A 579 7.17 4.81 -6.47
C ILE A 579 6.77 3.41 -6.96
N PHE A 580 5.74 2.82 -6.35
CA PHE A 580 5.17 1.58 -6.86
C PHE A 580 4.06 1.86 -7.86
N MET A 581 4.25 1.36 -9.07
CA MET A 581 3.35 1.52 -10.21
C MET A 581 3.35 0.24 -11.04
N GLN A 582 2.24 -0.07 -11.70
CA GLN A 582 2.07 -1.26 -12.53
C GLN A 582 1.20 -0.94 -13.75
N PRO A 583 1.48 -1.58 -14.88
CA PRO A 583 0.60 -1.53 -16.04
C PRO A 583 -0.68 -2.35 -15.83
N THR A 584 -1.72 -2.04 -16.60
CA THR A 584 -2.99 -2.79 -16.67
C THR A 584 -3.57 -2.71 -18.07
N GLY A 585 -4.73 -3.35 -18.26
CA GLY A 585 -5.37 -3.51 -19.56
C GLY A 585 -4.73 -4.65 -20.35
N ASP A 586 -5.42 -5.12 -21.38
CA ASP A 586 -5.00 -6.29 -22.17
C ASP A 586 -3.67 -6.07 -22.92
N TYR A 587 -3.30 -4.81 -23.16
CA TYR A 587 -2.04 -4.43 -23.81
C TYR A 587 -0.96 -3.98 -22.83
N LEU A 588 -1.26 -3.94 -21.52
CA LEU A 588 -0.32 -3.52 -20.47
C LEU A 588 0.36 -2.17 -20.75
N ASN A 589 -0.35 -1.23 -21.37
CA ASN A 589 0.15 0.11 -21.73
C ASN A 589 -0.53 1.24 -20.93
N ILE A 590 -1.25 0.92 -19.86
CA ILE A 590 -1.97 1.89 -19.03
C ILE A 590 -1.44 1.84 -17.60
N LEU A 591 -0.99 2.97 -17.06
CA LEU A 591 -0.66 3.07 -15.63
C LEU A 591 -1.95 2.97 -14.79
N LYS A 592 -2.07 1.95 -13.94
CA LYS A 592 -3.24 1.71 -13.07
C LYS A 592 -3.19 2.50 -11.77
N ILE A 593 -3.62 3.75 -11.79
CA ILE A 593 -3.43 4.67 -10.68
C ILE A 593 -4.61 4.57 -9.72
N LYS A 594 -4.40 3.92 -8.57
CA LYS A 594 -5.43 3.72 -7.53
C LYS A 594 -4.84 3.80 -6.10
N PRO A 595 -4.25 4.94 -5.72
CA PRO A 595 -3.58 5.10 -4.43
C PRO A 595 -4.56 5.03 -3.24
N PRO A 596 -4.10 4.91 -1.98
CA PRO A 596 -4.94 5.14 -0.80
C PRO A 596 -5.68 6.49 -0.83
N MET A 597 -6.87 6.59 -0.20
CA MET A 597 -7.69 7.82 -0.22
C MET A 597 -7.08 8.96 0.62
N CYS A 598 -6.08 8.67 1.44
CA CYS A 598 -5.31 9.67 2.19
C CYS A 598 -4.20 10.33 1.38
N THR A 599 -4.03 9.98 0.09
CA THR A 599 -2.97 10.54 -0.76
C THR A 599 -3.06 12.06 -0.86
N THR A 600 -1.90 12.70 -0.68
CA THR A 600 -1.81 14.15 -0.60
C THR A 600 -1.46 14.77 -1.94
N ARG A 601 -1.73 16.07 -2.08
CA ARG A 601 -1.30 16.86 -3.25
C ARG A 601 0.20 16.79 -3.48
N ARG A 602 1.02 16.81 -2.40
CA ARG A 602 2.48 16.68 -2.48
C ARG A 602 2.88 15.34 -3.11
N SER A 603 2.27 14.24 -2.66
CA SER A 603 2.57 12.91 -3.21
C SER A 603 2.12 12.79 -4.67
N VAL A 604 1.00 13.41 -5.05
CA VAL A 604 0.58 13.53 -6.47
C VAL A 604 1.62 14.29 -7.29
N ASP A 605 2.09 15.44 -6.80
CA ASP A 605 3.07 16.24 -7.51
C ASP A 605 4.39 15.46 -7.67
N PHE A 606 4.87 14.81 -6.59
CA PHE A 606 6.04 13.92 -6.64
C PHE A 606 5.88 12.80 -7.68
N PHE A 607 4.71 12.15 -7.74
CA PHE A 607 4.44 11.12 -8.73
C PHE A 607 4.50 11.67 -10.16
N VAL A 608 3.73 12.72 -10.46
CA VAL A 608 3.63 13.26 -11.83
C VAL A 608 4.98 13.81 -12.30
N ASP A 609 5.75 14.45 -11.41
CA ASP A 609 7.07 14.98 -11.74
C ASP A 609 8.05 13.85 -12.10
N ASN A 610 8.02 12.73 -11.37
CA ASN A 610 8.85 11.57 -11.69
C ASN A 610 8.36 10.84 -12.95
N VAL A 611 7.06 10.76 -13.22
CA VAL A 611 6.57 10.24 -14.52
C VAL A 611 7.08 11.11 -15.66
N SER A 612 7.02 12.45 -15.56
CA SER A 612 7.56 13.35 -16.58
C SER A 612 9.05 13.16 -16.81
N LYS A 613 9.82 13.03 -15.71
CA LYS A 613 11.25 12.77 -15.77
C LYS A 613 11.55 11.50 -16.55
N VAL A 614 10.86 10.39 -16.22
CA VAL A 614 11.14 9.10 -16.86
C VAL A 614 10.63 9.05 -18.30
N LEU A 615 9.48 9.67 -18.62
CA LEU A 615 9.05 9.79 -20.02
C LEU A 615 10.08 10.53 -20.85
N HIS A 616 10.71 11.59 -20.31
CA HIS A 616 11.81 12.27 -20.98
C HIS A 616 13.08 11.42 -21.13
N GLU A 617 13.32 10.44 -20.24
CA GLU A 617 14.43 9.48 -20.37
C GLU A 617 14.17 8.42 -21.48
N LEU A 618 12.89 8.19 -21.84
CA LEU A 618 12.47 7.16 -22.81
C LEU A 618 12.26 7.70 -24.23
N GLU A 619 12.02 9.01 -24.36
CA GLU A 619 11.86 9.76 -25.62
C GLU A 619 13.21 10.19 -26.20
#